data_AF-A0A9X7W1P5-F1
#
_entry.id   AF-A0A9X7W1P5-F1
#
_cell.length_a   1.000
_cell.length_b   1.000
_cell.length_c   1.000
_cell.angle_alpha   90.00
_cell.angle_beta   90.00
_cell.angle_gamma   90.00
#
_symmetry.space_group_name_H-M   'P 1'
#
loop_
_entity.id
_entity.type
_entity.pdbx_description
1 polymer ?
#
loop_
_entity_poly.entity_id
_entity_poly.type
_entity_poly.pdbx_seq_one_letter_code
_entity_poly.pdbx_strand_id
1 'polypeptide(L)'
;MKRYAVLIPTLLIGISAVGLGLNAHKSFAASLPTAPSANTSSTPTNVEFAGMMGGYSSAVPGTGYNSNVAGSPGMMGQYGGGSASTESGALSGAMGSMMGGGFSRQGTELTMSQANHDMESSLAHATVDKANNSITYTGDSVRIVVFGGAMSDNKTGPAEKFVIGGLVNPTLHVSKGANVTFELVNEDSDMAHGIEVSTAGPPYGYMSMMQGGIYPGSVVAPIPEADGNNVSMATTSFTASQSGTFYYLCQYPGHAAKGMYGKIIIG
;
A
#
# COMPACT_ATOMS: atom_id res chain seq x y z
N MET A 1 75.98 4.30 -11.59
CA MET A 1 74.51 4.48 -11.42
C MET A 1 73.88 3.10 -11.56
N LYS A 2 73.43 2.51 -10.45
CA LYS A 2 72.89 1.14 -10.38
C LYS A 2 71.45 1.12 -10.90
N ARG A 3 71.17 0.22 -11.84
CA ARG A 3 69.81 -0.11 -12.31
C ARG A 3 69.32 -1.30 -11.48
N TYR A 4 68.25 -1.13 -10.72
CA TYR A 4 67.57 -2.22 -10.02
C TYR A 4 66.48 -2.77 -10.93
N ALA A 5 66.65 -4.03 -11.35
CA ALA A 5 65.59 -4.84 -11.95
C ALA A 5 64.93 -5.63 -10.81
N VAL A 6 63.62 -5.45 -10.64
CA VAL A 6 62.81 -6.21 -9.68
C VAL A 6 62.17 -7.38 -10.43
N LEU A 7 62.51 -8.59 -9.97
CA LEU A 7 61.96 -9.87 -10.41
C LEU A 7 60.59 -10.10 -9.74
N ILE A 8 59.59 -10.46 -10.54
CA ILE A 8 58.26 -10.89 -10.09
C ILE A 8 58.29 -12.43 -9.97
N PRO A 9 57.98 -13.04 -8.82
CA PRO A 9 57.82 -14.50 -8.73
C PRO A 9 56.39 -14.91 -9.09
N THR A 10 56.26 -15.74 -10.12
CA THR A 10 55.07 -16.54 -10.44
C THR A 10 54.85 -17.62 -9.38
N LEU A 11 53.68 -17.64 -8.74
CA LEU A 11 53.23 -18.73 -7.87
C LEU A 11 52.22 -19.61 -8.63
N LEU A 12 52.63 -20.85 -8.92
CA LEU A 12 51.75 -21.94 -9.37
C LEU A 12 50.87 -22.40 -8.20
N ILE A 13 49.55 -22.50 -8.43
CA ILE A 13 48.65 -23.25 -7.55
C ILE A 13 48.23 -24.52 -8.30
N GLY A 14 48.55 -25.65 -7.66
CA GLY A 14 48.35 -27.00 -8.18
C GLY A 14 46.89 -27.44 -8.20
N ILE A 15 46.56 -28.23 -9.22
CA ILE A 15 45.31 -28.95 -9.40
C ILE A 15 45.43 -30.27 -8.64
N SER A 16 44.50 -30.52 -7.72
CA SER A 16 44.22 -31.87 -7.20
C SER A 16 42.77 -32.21 -7.50
N ALA A 17 42.59 -33.14 -8.44
CA ALA A 17 41.35 -33.85 -8.68
C ALA A 17 41.41 -35.17 -7.90
N VAL A 18 40.37 -35.52 -7.13
CA VAL A 18 39.81 -36.88 -6.94
C VAL A 18 38.47 -36.72 -6.22
N GLY A 19 37.41 -37.34 -6.75
CA GLY A 19 36.14 -37.47 -6.03
C GLY A 19 34.96 -37.85 -6.92
N LEU A 20 35.03 -39.01 -7.57
CA LEU A 20 33.88 -39.66 -8.21
C LEU A 20 32.80 -39.97 -7.16
N GLY A 21 31.57 -39.55 -7.43
CA GLY A 21 30.37 -39.95 -6.71
C GLY A 21 29.18 -39.99 -7.66
N LEU A 22 29.02 -41.12 -8.35
CA LEU A 22 27.77 -41.49 -9.02
C LEU A 22 26.67 -41.61 -7.97
N ASN A 23 25.53 -40.97 -8.18
CA ASN A 23 24.26 -41.53 -7.71
C ASN A 23 23.14 -41.27 -8.72
N ALA A 24 22.40 -42.34 -8.95
CA ALA A 24 21.53 -42.56 -10.07
C ALA A 24 20.15 -41.89 -9.92
N HIS A 25 19.55 -41.69 -11.09
CA HIS A 25 18.14 -41.53 -11.39
C HIS A 25 17.15 -41.98 -10.31
N LYS A 26 16.15 -41.14 -10.05
CA LYS A 26 14.75 -41.57 -9.97
C LYS A 26 13.83 -40.39 -10.27
N SER A 27 13.35 -40.36 -11.51
CA SER A 27 12.12 -39.66 -11.89
C SER A 27 10.97 -40.30 -11.11
N PHE A 28 10.18 -39.50 -10.40
CA PHE A 28 8.84 -39.87 -9.97
C PHE A 28 7.86 -38.87 -10.56
N ALA A 29 7.11 -39.35 -11.54
CA ALA A 29 5.90 -38.74 -12.04
C ALA A 29 4.69 -39.39 -11.35
N ALA A 30 3.58 -38.64 -11.33
CA ALA A 30 2.20 -39.04 -10.96
C ALA A 30 1.91 -39.10 -9.44
N SER A 31 0.77 -38.63 -8.93
CA SER A 31 -0.56 -38.41 -9.52
C SER A 31 -1.31 -37.28 -8.80
N LEU A 32 -2.15 -36.55 -9.56
CA LEU A 32 -3.24 -35.75 -9.01
C LEU A 32 -4.29 -36.66 -8.33
N PRO A 33 -4.87 -36.27 -7.18
CA PRO A 33 -6.12 -36.87 -6.74
C PRO A 33 -7.31 -36.29 -7.53
N THR A 34 -7.99 -37.20 -8.21
CA THR A 34 -9.30 -37.09 -8.85
C THR A 34 -10.38 -36.59 -7.89
N ALA A 35 -11.19 -35.64 -8.36
CA ALA A 35 -12.46 -35.25 -7.75
C ALA A 35 -13.48 -36.41 -7.80
N PRO A 36 -14.33 -36.59 -6.78
CA PRO A 36 -15.50 -37.44 -6.90
C PRO A 36 -16.66 -36.71 -7.60
N SER A 37 -17.21 -37.37 -8.62
CA SER A 37 -18.49 -37.02 -9.25
C SER A 37 -19.51 -38.13 -8.99
N ALA A 38 -20.69 -37.74 -8.50
CA ALA A 38 -22.02 -38.38 -8.68
C ALA A 38 -23.03 -37.46 -7.97
N ASN A 39 -23.87 -36.67 -8.64
CA ASN A 39 -25.05 -37.02 -9.46
C ASN A 39 -26.13 -37.79 -8.67
N THR A 40 -27.25 -37.14 -8.29
CA THR A 40 -28.53 -37.14 -9.04
C THR A 40 -29.69 -36.56 -8.22
N SER A 41 -30.43 -35.67 -8.87
CA SER A 41 -31.90 -35.50 -8.89
C SER A 41 -32.73 -35.26 -7.62
N SER A 42 -33.34 -34.07 -7.56
CA SER A 42 -34.82 -33.94 -7.52
C SER A 42 -35.26 -32.52 -7.93
N THR A 43 -36.00 -32.43 -9.03
CA THR A 43 -36.89 -31.31 -9.41
C THR A 43 -38.31 -31.57 -8.86
N PRO A 44 -39.31 -30.67 -9.00
CA PRO A 44 -39.31 -29.19 -9.09
C PRO A 44 -40.33 -28.56 -8.10
N THR A 45 -40.43 -27.22 -8.04
CA THR A 45 -41.73 -26.49 -8.04
C THR A 45 -41.50 -25.01 -8.32
N ASN A 46 -42.10 -24.53 -9.41
CA ASN A 46 -42.40 -23.13 -9.68
C ASN A 46 -43.63 -22.73 -8.87
N VAL A 47 -43.65 -21.52 -8.28
CA VAL A 47 -44.87 -20.72 -8.15
C VAL A 47 -44.53 -19.25 -8.36
N GLU A 48 -45.49 -18.54 -8.92
CA GLU A 48 -45.40 -17.34 -9.72
C GLU A 48 -45.35 -16.01 -8.95
N PHE A 49 -44.84 -15.03 -9.69
CA PHE A 49 -45.17 -13.61 -9.73
C PHE A 49 -46.57 -13.20 -9.19
N ALA A 50 -46.61 -12.18 -8.32
CA ALA A 50 -47.74 -11.25 -8.20
C ALA A 50 -47.27 -9.90 -7.64
N GLY A 51 -47.42 -8.84 -8.42
CA GLY A 51 -47.30 -7.47 -7.94
C GLY A 51 -48.56 -7.01 -7.19
N MET A 52 -48.44 -5.96 -6.39
CA MET A 52 -49.59 -5.17 -5.95
C MET A 52 -49.19 -3.74 -5.58
N MET A 53 -49.76 -2.79 -6.34
CA MET A 53 -49.90 -1.37 -6.03
C MET A 53 -50.92 -1.13 -4.90
N GLY A 54 -50.79 0.02 -4.23
CA GLY A 54 -51.85 0.71 -3.46
C GLY A 54 -51.32 1.21 -2.11
N GLY A 55 -51.24 2.51 -1.78
CA GLY A 55 -52.03 3.65 -2.23
C GLY A 55 -53.19 3.90 -1.26
N TYR A 56 -52.96 4.66 -0.20
CA TYR A 56 -54.03 5.38 0.51
C TYR A 56 -53.49 6.58 1.29
N SER A 57 -53.93 7.75 0.85
CA SER A 57 -53.88 9.04 1.53
C SER A 57 -54.90 9.07 2.68
N SER A 58 -54.59 9.82 3.75
CA SER A 58 -55.55 10.49 4.65
C SER A 58 -54.73 11.47 5.50
N ALA A 59 -54.76 12.78 5.22
CA ALA A 59 -55.79 13.76 5.61
C ALA A 59 -55.39 14.52 6.90
N VAL A 60 -55.22 15.84 6.73
CA VAL A 60 -54.98 16.90 7.72
C VAL A 60 -56.29 17.22 8.47
N PRO A 61 -56.25 17.78 9.70
CA PRO A 61 -56.38 19.24 9.90
C PRO A 61 -55.43 19.74 11.03
N GLY A 62 -54.87 20.95 11.10
CA GLY A 62 -55.19 22.25 10.52
C GLY A 62 -55.57 23.24 11.63
N THR A 63 -54.63 24.07 12.12
CA THR A 63 -54.80 25.39 12.83
C THR A 63 -53.39 25.95 13.11
N GLY A 64 -52.94 27.20 12.87
CA GLY A 64 -53.48 28.45 12.31
C GLY A 64 -52.58 29.63 12.76
N TYR A 65 -52.29 30.59 11.86
CA TYR A 65 -51.85 32.01 12.06
C TYR A 65 -50.53 32.29 12.84
N ASN A 66 -49.65 33.28 12.57
CA ASN A 66 -49.70 34.57 11.89
C ASN A 66 -48.27 35.06 11.54
N SER A 67 -48.19 36.01 10.60
CA SER A 67 -47.04 36.73 10.01
C SER A 67 -46.30 37.74 10.91
N ASN A 68 -45.00 38.00 10.63
CA ASN A 68 -44.34 39.33 10.43
C ASN A 68 -42.79 39.21 10.56
N VAL A 69 -41.95 39.54 9.56
CA VAL A 69 -41.38 40.85 9.12
C VAL A 69 -39.88 40.99 9.49
N ALA A 70 -39.09 41.49 8.51
CA ALA A 70 -37.74 42.09 8.58
C ALA A 70 -36.54 41.13 8.79
N GLY A 71 -35.38 41.22 8.13
CA GLY A 71 -34.83 42.22 7.21
C GLY A 71 -33.32 42.38 7.46
N SER A 72 -32.46 41.69 6.67
CA SER A 72 -31.04 41.98 6.33
C SER A 72 -29.99 42.26 7.45
N PRO A 73 -28.67 42.41 7.16
CA PRO A 73 -27.79 41.78 6.15
C PRO A 73 -26.36 41.40 6.66
N GLY A 74 -25.62 40.64 5.83
CA GLY A 74 -24.19 40.95 5.57
C GLY A 74 -23.13 39.97 6.08
N MET A 75 -22.39 39.36 5.15
CA MET A 75 -20.93 39.18 5.27
C MET A 75 -20.31 39.19 3.87
N MET A 76 -19.68 40.32 3.51
CA MET A 76 -18.77 40.42 2.37
C MET A 76 -17.41 39.84 2.79
N GLY A 77 -17.01 38.74 2.16
CA GLY A 77 -15.68 38.17 2.25
C GLY A 77 -14.72 38.85 1.28
N GLN A 78 -13.76 39.53 1.86
CA GLN A 78 -12.66 40.30 1.30
C GLN A 78 -11.79 39.49 0.31
N TYR A 79 -11.80 39.88 -0.97
CA TYR A 79 -10.78 39.48 -1.94
C TYR A 79 -9.62 40.49 -1.91
N GLY A 80 -8.45 40.04 -1.48
CA GLY A 80 -7.13 40.61 -1.77
C GLY A 80 -6.16 39.42 -1.74
N GLY A 81 -5.44 39.07 -2.80
CA GLY A 81 -4.62 39.93 -3.66
C GLY A 81 -3.18 39.80 -3.19
N GLY A 82 -2.51 38.68 -3.51
CA GLY A 82 -1.12 38.41 -3.16
C GLY A 82 -0.57 37.20 -3.91
N SER A 83 0.45 37.45 -4.73
CA SER A 83 1.04 36.55 -5.72
C SER A 83 1.92 35.44 -5.15
N ALA A 84 1.97 34.35 -5.92
CA ALA A 84 3.09 33.43 -6.16
C ALA A 84 3.39 32.30 -5.13
N SER A 85 3.46 31.09 -5.71
CA SER A 85 4.07 29.83 -5.24
C SER A 85 3.48 29.12 -4.03
N THR A 86 2.22 28.65 -4.12
CA THR A 86 1.66 27.74 -3.09
C THR A 86 0.58 26.78 -3.62
N GLU A 87 0.63 26.41 -4.91
CA GLU A 87 -0.45 25.59 -5.50
C GLU A 87 -0.35 24.08 -5.19
N SER A 88 0.83 23.54 -4.84
CA SER A 88 0.98 22.12 -4.46
C SER A 88 0.43 21.81 -3.06
N GLY A 89 0.75 22.64 -2.06
CA GLY A 89 0.27 22.46 -0.69
C GLY A 89 -1.23 22.79 -0.49
N ALA A 90 -1.78 23.72 -1.30
CA ALA A 90 -3.18 24.11 -1.20
C ALA A 90 -4.15 23.02 -1.70
N LEU A 91 -3.74 22.22 -2.70
CA LEU A 91 -4.50 21.06 -3.17
C LEU A 91 -4.54 19.95 -2.11
N SER A 92 -3.43 19.72 -1.39
CA SER A 92 -3.36 18.78 -0.26
C SER A 92 -4.34 19.16 0.86
N GLY A 93 -4.39 20.44 1.25
CA GLY A 93 -5.29 20.95 2.28
C GLY A 93 -6.77 21.05 1.86
N ALA A 94 -7.03 21.45 0.61
CA ALA A 94 -8.40 21.60 0.09
C ALA A 94 -9.10 20.24 -0.10
N MET A 95 -8.36 19.22 -0.53
CA MET A 95 -8.90 17.88 -0.74
C MET A 95 -9.13 17.12 0.58
N GLY A 96 -8.34 17.42 1.61
CA GLY A 96 -8.58 16.97 2.99
C GLY A 96 -9.83 17.57 3.63
N SER A 97 -10.34 18.66 3.07
CA SER A 97 -11.59 19.29 3.53
C SER A 97 -12.82 18.76 2.78
N MET A 98 -12.70 18.32 1.52
CA MET A 98 -13.81 17.75 0.73
C MET A 98 -14.06 16.25 1.01
N MET A 99 -13.06 15.51 1.51
CA MET A 99 -13.16 14.10 1.89
C MET A 99 -13.51 13.91 3.39
N GLY A 100 -14.33 14.79 3.95
CA GLY A 100 -14.93 14.60 5.28
C GLY A 100 -13.92 14.59 6.44
N GLY A 101 -13.55 15.79 6.91
CA GLY A 101 -12.76 15.98 8.11
C GLY A 101 -11.26 15.93 7.81
N GLY A 102 -10.56 17.00 8.17
CA GLY A 102 -9.15 17.20 7.85
C GLY A 102 -8.34 15.93 8.05
N PHE A 103 -7.48 15.61 7.07
CA PHE A 103 -6.40 14.67 7.28
C PHE A 103 -5.77 15.04 8.61
N SER A 104 -6.07 14.23 9.62
CA SER A 104 -5.53 14.42 10.95
C SER A 104 -4.02 14.54 10.77
N ARG A 105 -3.33 15.29 11.63
CA ARG A 105 -1.87 15.18 11.77
C ARG A 105 -1.56 13.78 12.32
N GLN A 106 -1.88 12.76 11.53
CA GLN A 106 -1.71 11.37 11.80
C GLN A 106 -0.30 11.09 11.30
N GLY A 107 0.65 11.21 12.20
CA GLY A 107 2.05 11.26 11.84
C GLY A 107 2.86 11.58 13.07
N THR A 108 3.70 10.65 13.50
CA THR A 108 4.80 10.99 14.40
C THR A 108 5.97 11.46 13.54
N GLU A 109 6.58 12.56 13.93
CA GLU A 109 7.79 13.05 13.26
C GLU A 109 9.00 12.24 13.73
N LEU A 110 9.86 11.86 12.80
CA LEU A 110 11.12 11.17 13.05
C LEU A 110 12.19 11.66 12.11
N THR A 111 13.46 11.41 12.46
CA THR A 111 14.57 11.69 11.55
C THR A 111 14.71 10.58 10.51
N MET A 112 15.24 10.92 9.33
CA MET A 112 15.59 9.90 8.33
C MET A 112 16.55 8.82 8.86
N SER A 113 17.45 9.17 9.78
CA SER A 113 18.31 8.17 10.41
C SER A 113 17.53 7.15 11.25
N GLN A 114 16.49 7.61 11.96
CA GLN A 114 15.61 6.73 12.72
C GLN A 114 14.79 5.86 11.76
N ALA A 115 14.23 6.44 10.69
CA ALA A 115 13.45 5.72 9.69
C ALA A 115 14.27 4.58 9.05
N ASN A 116 15.53 4.84 8.72
CA ASN A 116 16.45 3.84 8.16
C ASN A 116 16.74 2.71 9.15
N HIS A 117 16.98 3.04 10.42
CA HIS A 117 17.16 2.03 11.48
C HIS A 117 15.90 1.17 11.66
N ASP A 118 14.73 1.81 11.60
CA ASP A 118 13.43 1.17 11.69
C ASP A 118 13.19 0.23 10.50
N MET A 119 13.58 0.63 9.29
CA MET A 119 13.56 -0.22 8.09
C MET A 119 14.42 -1.46 8.27
N GLU A 120 15.69 -1.29 8.67
CA GLU A 120 16.62 -2.40 8.88
C GLU A 120 16.09 -3.39 9.93
N SER A 121 15.58 -2.89 11.06
CA SER A 121 15.02 -3.73 12.12
C SER A 121 13.75 -4.48 11.68
N SER A 122 12.93 -3.91 10.80
CA SER A 122 11.74 -4.57 10.25
C SER A 122 12.07 -5.83 9.45
N LEU A 123 13.30 -5.94 8.94
CA LEU A 123 13.75 -7.05 8.10
C LEU A 123 14.39 -8.20 8.90
N ALA A 124 14.48 -8.11 10.23
CA ALA A 124 15.14 -9.12 11.06
C ALA A 124 14.55 -10.53 10.91
N HIS A 125 13.25 -10.63 10.58
CA HIS A 125 12.53 -11.89 10.33
C HIS A 125 12.03 -12.01 8.88
N ALA A 126 12.75 -11.36 7.96
CA ALA A 126 12.42 -11.35 6.53
C ALA A 126 13.58 -11.87 5.68
N THR A 127 13.24 -12.50 4.55
CA THR A 127 14.19 -12.83 3.48
C THR A 127 13.95 -11.90 2.31
N VAL A 128 14.96 -11.09 1.95
CA VAL A 128 14.91 -10.17 0.81
C VAL A 128 15.51 -10.86 -0.41
N ASP A 129 14.69 -11.06 -1.44
CA ASP A 129 15.09 -11.61 -2.74
C ASP A 129 15.09 -10.50 -3.80
N LYS A 130 16.29 -9.98 -4.08
CA LYS A 130 16.48 -8.92 -5.07
C LYS A 130 16.29 -9.40 -6.50
N ALA A 131 16.51 -10.69 -6.79
CA ALA A 131 16.39 -11.23 -8.13
C ALA A 131 14.92 -11.32 -8.56
N ASN A 132 14.04 -11.63 -7.62
CA ASN A 132 12.59 -11.76 -7.86
C ASN A 132 11.78 -10.54 -7.40
N ASN A 133 12.44 -9.48 -6.91
CA ASN A 133 11.81 -8.28 -6.35
C ASN A 133 10.75 -8.62 -5.30
N SER A 134 11.12 -9.46 -4.32
CA SER A 134 10.20 -9.96 -3.31
C SER A 134 10.81 -9.99 -1.91
N ILE A 135 9.96 -9.86 -0.90
CA ILE A 135 10.34 -9.97 0.51
C ILE A 135 9.40 -10.96 1.18
N THR A 136 9.95 -11.98 1.83
CA THR A 136 9.17 -12.97 2.58
C THR A 136 9.35 -12.75 4.07
N TYR A 137 8.27 -12.39 4.76
CA TYR A 137 8.23 -12.24 6.21
C TYR A 137 7.80 -13.54 6.88
N THR A 138 8.34 -13.83 8.05
CA THR A 138 8.04 -15.03 8.84
C THR A 138 7.57 -14.67 10.24
N GLY A 139 6.77 -15.54 10.86
CA GLY A 139 6.22 -15.36 12.21
C GLY A 139 4.80 -14.78 12.23
N ASP A 140 4.20 -14.78 13.43
CA ASP A 140 2.82 -14.34 13.65
C ASP A 140 2.69 -12.83 13.81
N SER A 141 3.79 -12.13 14.10
CA SER A 141 3.84 -10.66 14.21
C SER A 141 4.82 -10.13 13.17
N VAL A 142 4.29 -9.47 12.14
CA VAL A 142 5.06 -8.98 11.00
C VAL A 142 5.04 -7.46 11.01
N ARG A 143 6.21 -6.84 11.16
CA ARG A 143 6.38 -5.39 11.04
C ARG A 143 7.00 -5.07 9.69
N ILE A 144 6.38 -4.16 8.94
CA ILE A 144 6.82 -3.75 7.62
C ILE A 144 6.92 -2.23 7.59
N VAL A 145 8.14 -1.72 7.52
CA VAL A 145 8.37 -0.28 7.28
C VAL A 145 8.34 -0.04 5.78
N VAL A 146 7.62 0.99 5.37
CA VAL A 146 7.39 1.35 3.97
C VAL A 146 7.76 2.81 3.79
N PHE A 147 8.73 3.10 2.94
CA PHE A 147 9.01 4.47 2.55
C PHE A 147 8.13 4.84 1.36
N GLY A 148 7.36 5.92 1.52
CA GLY A 148 6.44 6.48 0.53
C GLY A 148 7.05 7.73 -0.08
N GLY A 149 7.05 7.75 -1.42
CA GLY A 149 7.91 8.66 -2.17
C GLY A 149 9.35 8.18 -2.10
N ALA A 150 10.18 8.62 -3.03
CA ALA A 150 11.60 8.58 -2.74
C ALA A 150 12.21 9.92 -3.07
N MET A 151 12.89 10.45 -2.07
CA MET A 151 13.98 11.39 -2.28
C MET A 151 14.98 10.75 -3.25
N SER A 152 14.85 11.12 -4.53
CA SER A 152 15.95 11.48 -5.42
C SER A 152 17.33 10.89 -5.07
N ASP A 153 17.53 9.59 -5.24
CA ASP A 153 18.86 9.02 -5.53
C ASP A 153 18.85 8.13 -6.78
N ASN A 154 17.72 7.48 -7.07
CA ASN A 154 17.56 6.67 -8.26
C ASN A 154 16.84 7.46 -9.37
N LYS A 155 17.64 8.08 -10.26
CA LYS A 155 17.21 8.71 -11.53
C LYS A 155 16.46 7.77 -12.49
N THR A 156 16.23 6.52 -12.11
CA THR A 156 15.51 5.51 -12.91
C THR A 156 14.44 4.81 -12.08
N GLY A 157 13.18 5.21 -12.27
CA GLY A 157 11.99 4.63 -11.64
C GLY A 157 10.79 5.58 -11.74
N PRO A 158 9.56 5.11 -11.48
CA PRO A 158 8.42 6.02 -11.35
C PRO A 158 8.66 7.01 -10.21
N ALA A 159 8.20 8.25 -10.39
CA ALA A 159 8.27 9.28 -9.35
C ALA A 159 7.49 8.86 -8.09
N GLU A 160 6.35 8.19 -8.30
CA GLU A 160 5.48 7.67 -7.24
C GLU A 160 5.81 6.19 -6.99
N LYS A 161 6.37 5.86 -5.82
CA LYS A 161 6.74 4.49 -5.47
C LYS A 161 6.77 4.25 -3.96
N PHE A 162 6.66 2.99 -3.59
CA PHE A 162 7.02 2.50 -2.27
C PHE A 162 8.39 1.82 -2.30
N VAL A 163 9.20 2.07 -1.27
CA VAL A 163 10.47 1.39 -1.05
C VAL A 163 10.42 0.58 0.25
N ILE A 164 10.74 -0.71 0.16
CA ILE A 164 10.76 -1.63 1.29
C ILE A 164 12.02 -2.48 1.17
N GLY A 165 12.90 -2.48 2.18
CA GLY A 165 14.16 -3.22 2.16
C GLY A 165 15.06 -2.95 0.95
N GLY A 166 15.03 -1.72 0.44
CA GLY A 166 15.78 -1.30 -0.76
C GLY A 166 15.20 -1.79 -2.09
N LEU A 167 14.00 -2.37 -2.08
CA LEU A 167 13.28 -2.78 -3.28
C LEU A 167 12.15 -1.80 -3.59
N VAL A 168 11.93 -1.54 -4.89
CA VAL A 168 10.83 -0.70 -5.37
C VAL A 168 9.59 -1.55 -5.60
N ASN A 169 8.50 -1.20 -4.92
CA ASN A 169 7.20 -1.87 -5.01
C ASN A 169 7.29 -3.42 -4.97
N PRO A 170 8.04 -4.02 -4.02
CA PRO A 170 8.28 -5.47 -4.01
C PRO A 170 6.99 -6.27 -3.79
N THR A 171 7.02 -7.54 -4.20
CA THR A 171 6.01 -8.49 -3.76
C THR A 171 6.30 -8.92 -2.32
N LEU A 172 5.35 -8.70 -1.42
CA LEU A 172 5.44 -9.08 -0.02
C LEU A 172 4.77 -10.45 0.18
N HIS A 173 5.44 -11.38 0.84
CA HIS A 173 4.85 -12.64 1.27
C HIS A 173 4.70 -12.64 2.78
N VAL A 174 3.50 -12.93 3.27
CA VAL A 174 3.19 -13.03 4.70
C VAL A 174 2.35 -14.27 4.98
N SER A 175 2.49 -14.84 6.17
CA SER A 175 1.71 -16.01 6.58
C SER A 175 0.25 -15.65 6.82
N LYS A 176 -0.67 -16.53 6.42
CA LYS A 176 -2.08 -16.40 6.83
C LYS A 176 -2.19 -16.39 8.36
N GLY A 177 -2.94 -15.43 8.89
CA GLY A 177 -3.18 -15.26 10.33
C GLY A 177 -2.17 -14.34 11.01
N ALA A 178 -1.08 -13.95 10.34
CA ALA A 178 -0.14 -12.99 10.90
C ALA A 178 -0.83 -11.64 11.17
N ASN A 179 -0.45 -11.01 12.28
CA ASN A 179 -0.71 -9.61 12.54
C ASN A 179 0.35 -8.78 11.81
N VAL A 180 -0.05 -8.12 10.74
CA VAL A 180 0.80 -7.28 9.92
C VAL A 180 0.64 -5.85 10.38
N THR A 181 1.75 -5.20 10.70
CA THR A 181 1.84 -3.78 11.03
C THR A 181 2.61 -3.07 9.93
N PHE A 182 1.94 -2.17 9.23
CA PHE A 182 2.59 -1.24 8.30
C PHE A 182 2.97 0.04 9.04
N GLU A 183 4.20 0.47 8.83
CA GLU A 183 4.69 1.79 9.23
C GLU A 183 5.05 2.55 7.95
N LEU A 184 4.13 3.39 7.50
CA LEU A 184 4.36 4.26 6.36
C LEU A 184 5.18 5.44 6.83
N VAL A 185 6.37 5.62 6.27
CA VAL A 185 7.20 6.82 6.39
C VAL A 185 7.08 7.59 5.08
N ASN A 186 6.64 8.85 5.12
CA ASN A 186 6.64 9.71 3.95
C ASN A 186 7.97 10.46 3.87
N GLU A 187 8.82 10.07 2.90
CA GLU A 187 10.11 10.71 2.63
C GLU A 187 10.05 11.69 1.45
N ASP A 188 8.89 11.86 0.82
CA ASP A 188 8.67 12.84 -0.24
C ASP A 188 8.57 14.26 0.33
N SER A 189 9.30 15.22 -0.24
CA SER A 189 9.23 16.62 0.19
C SER A 189 8.08 17.41 -0.44
N ASP A 190 7.44 16.87 -1.48
CA ASP A 190 6.52 17.63 -2.32
C ASP A 190 5.08 17.09 -2.28
N MET A 191 4.88 15.87 -1.78
CA MET A 191 3.62 15.16 -1.86
C MET A 191 3.30 14.37 -0.59
N ALA A 192 2.00 14.30 -0.26
CA ALA A 192 1.49 13.42 0.78
C ALA A 192 1.26 12.00 0.24
N HIS A 193 1.63 10.99 1.02
CA HIS A 193 1.43 9.59 0.66
C HIS A 193 0.65 8.84 1.73
N GLY A 194 -0.21 7.93 1.29
CA GLY A 194 -0.96 7.00 2.14
C GLY A 194 -0.68 5.56 1.74
N ILE A 195 -1.19 4.60 2.51
CA ILE A 195 -1.15 3.19 2.12
C ILE A 195 -2.45 2.50 2.48
N GLU A 196 -2.97 1.73 1.53
CA GLU A 196 -4.16 0.91 1.67
C GLU A 196 -3.89 -0.50 1.14
N VAL A 197 -4.37 -1.54 1.83
CA VAL A 197 -4.41 -2.91 1.31
C VAL A 197 -5.77 -3.21 0.70
N SER A 198 -5.81 -3.67 -0.56
CA SER A 198 -7.05 -3.92 -1.31
C SER A 198 -6.99 -5.23 -2.10
N THR A 199 -8.16 -5.75 -2.47
CA THR A 199 -8.32 -6.83 -3.46
C THR A 199 -8.29 -6.33 -4.90
N ALA A 200 -8.47 -5.04 -5.12
CA ALA A 200 -8.41 -4.45 -6.45
C ALA A 200 -6.96 -4.44 -6.95
N GLY A 201 -6.73 -5.08 -8.10
CA GLY A 201 -5.45 -5.04 -8.78
C GLY A 201 -5.38 -3.96 -9.87
N PRO A 202 -4.17 -3.67 -10.39
CA PRO A 202 -3.98 -2.74 -11.49
C PRO A 202 -4.66 -3.25 -12.80
N PRO A 203 -4.96 -2.34 -13.76
CA PRO A 203 -4.66 -0.91 -13.74
C PRO A 203 -5.60 -0.11 -12.82
N TYR A 204 -5.06 0.92 -12.19
CA TYR A 204 -5.81 1.79 -11.29
C TYR A 204 -6.28 3.07 -11.98
N GLY A 205 -7.48 3.52 -11.63
CA GLY A 205 -8.00 4.83 -12.05
C GLY A 205 -7.40 5.99 -11.24
N TYR A 206 -7.68 7.22 -11.67
CA TYR A 206 -7.19 8.43 -10.99
C TYR A 206 -7.62 8.47 -9.51
N MET A 207 -8.87 8.10 -9.21
CA MET A 207 -9.40 8.03 -7.84
C MET A 207 -9.47 6.57 -7.37
N SER A 208 -8.35 6.00 -6.94
CA SER A 208 -8.28 4.58 -6.51
C SER A 208 -8.97 4.28 -5.16
N MET A 209 -9.28 5.32 -4.39
CA MET A 209 -9.83 5.30 -3.02
C MET A 209 -11.24 4.72 -2.83
N MET A 210 -11.94 4.28 -3.88
CA MET A 210 -13.38 3.99 -3.77
C MET A 210 -13.71 2.63 -3.15
N GLN A 211 -12.72 1.78 -2.82
CA GLN A 211 -12.97 0.40 -2.38
C GLN A 211 -12.80 0.16 -0.88
N GLY A 212 -11.97 0.97 -0.20
CA GLY A 212 -11.70 0.81 1.23
C GLY A 212 -10.85 -0.43 1.54
N GLY A 213 -10.00 -0.32 2.55
CA GLY A 213 -9.07 -1.38 2.89
C GLY A 213 -9.77 -2.71 3.16
N ILE A 214 -9.25 -3.80 2.57
CA ILE A 214 -9.86 -5.13 2.67
C ILE A 214 -9.93 -5.64 4.11
N TYR A 215 -9.00 -5.20 4.96
CA TYR A 215 -9.00 -5.49 6.38
C TYR A 215 -9.25 -4.23 7.21
N PRO A 216 -10.00 -4.32 8.32
CA PRO A 216 -9.99 -3.27 9.34
C PRO A 216 -8.55 -2.98 9.79
N GLY A 217 -8.15 -1.72 9.78
CA GLY A 217 -6.77 -1.32 10.11
C GLY A 217 -5.74 -1.61 9.01
N SER A 218 -6.16 -1.76 7.75
CA SER A 218 -5.24 -1.86 6.61
C SER A 218 -5.13 -0.57 5.79
N VAL A 219 -5.47 0.56 6.42
CA VAL A 219 -5.43 1.90 5.79
C VAL A 219 -4.66 2.85 6.69
N VAL A 220 -3.78 3.63 6.06
CA VAL A 220 -3.19 4.86 6.58
C VAL A 220 -3.63 5.96 5.63
N ALA A 221 -4.34 6.97 6.14
CA ALA A 221 -4.66 8.16 5.35
C ALA A 221 -3.36 8.88 4.92
N PRO A 222 -3.36 9.62 3.80
CA PRO A 222 -2.16 10.35 3.39
C PRO A 222 -1.57 11.21 4.51
N ILE A 223 -0.28 11.04 4.76
CA ILE A 223 0.46 11.75 5.82
C ILE A 223 1.32 12.87 5.22
N PRO A 224 1.67 13.91 6.00
CA PRO A 224 2.39 15.08 5.49
C PRO A 224 3.72 14.73 4.82
N GLU A 225 4.17 15.62 3.94
CA GLU A 225 5.48 15.58 3.28
C GLU A 225 6.64 15.75 4.29
N ALA A 226 7.83 15.37 3.85
CA ALA A 226 9.08 15.52 4.57
C ALA A 226 9.52 17.00 4.62
N ASP A 227 10.09 17.41 5.76
CA ASP A 227 10.70 18.72 5.96
C ASP A 227 12.18 18.57 6.29
N GLY A 228 13.03 18.77 5.29
CA GLY A 228 14.47 18.57 5.40
C GLY A 228 14.82 17.11 5.76
N ASN A 229 15.33 16.88 6.97
CA ASN A 229 15.68 15.55 7.47
C ASN A 229 14.59 14.91 8.32
N ASN A 230 13.48 15.62 8.54
CA ASN A 230 12.35 15.14 9.31
C ASN A 230 11.30 14.56 8.37
N VAL A 231 10.81 13.38 8.70
CA VAL A 231 9.78 12.67 7.96
C VAL A 231 8.59 12.37 8.85
N SER A 232 7.42 12.23 8.23
CA SER A 232 6.20 11.83 8.93
C SER A 232 6.06 10.31 8.87
N MET A 233 5.68 9.67 9.97
CA MET A 233 5.33 8.25 10.00
C MET A 233 3.97 7.99 10.62
N ALA A 234 3.18 7.12 9.99
CA ALA A 234 1.96 6.59 10.57
C ALA A 234 1.92 5.07 10.48
N THR A 235 1.29 4.49 11.50
CA THR A 235 1.19 3.04 11.70
C THR A 235 -0.26 2.58 11.52
N THR A 236 -0.43 1.42 10.91
CA THR A 236 -1.70 0.69 10.89
C THR A 236 -1.44 -0.81 11.00
N SER A 237 -2.37 -1.56 11.57
CA SER A 237 -2.21 -3.01 11.77
C SER A 237 -3.47 -3.76 11.42
N PHE A 238 -3.31 -4.90 10.75
CA PHE A 238 -4.40 -5.78 10.37
C PHE A 238 -4.00 -7.26 10.51
N THR A 239 -5.00 -8.12 10.61
CA THR A 239 -4.79 -9.57 10.58
C THR A 239 -4.97 -10.09 9.16
N ALA A 240 -3.93 -10.73 8.61
CA ALA A 240 -3.90 -11.37 7.30
C ALA A 240 -4.76 -12.64 7.23
N SER A 241 -6.08 -12.49 7.43
CA SER A 241 -6.99 -13.60 7.70
C SER A 241 -7.39 -14.42 6.48
N GLN A 242 -7.21 -13.89 5.26
CA GLN A 242 -7.59 -14.54 4.01
C GLN A 242 -6.34 -14.82 3.16
N SER A 243 -6.19 -16.07 2.74
CA SER A 243 -5.16 -16.42 1.75
C SER A 243 -5.54 -15.88 0.38
N GLY A 244 -4.55 -15.40 -0.37
CA GLY A 244 -4.78 -14.85 -1.69
C GLY A 244 -3.72 -13.85 -2.12
N THR A 245 -3.95 -13.24 -3.28
CA THR A 245 -3.17 -12.10 -3.77
C THR A 245 -3.96 -10.82 -3.52
N PHE A 246 -3.34 -9.89 -2.83
CA PHE A 246 -3.84 -8.56 -2.56
C PHE A 246 -2.80 -7.53 -3.02
N TYR A 247 -3.15 -6.27 -2.91
CA TYR A 247 -2.29 -5.16 -3.32
C TYR A 247 -2.20 -4.15 -2.21
N TYR A 248 -1.03 -3.55 -2.04
CA TYR A 248 -0.86 -2.35 -1.24
C TYR A 248 -0.64 -1.18 -2.20
N LEU A 249 -1.36 -0.08 -2.04
CA LEU A 249 -1.37 1.04 -2.99
C LEU A 249 -1.43 2.39 -2.30
N CYS A 250 -0.86 3.41 -2.94
CA CYS A 250 -1.05 4.79 -2.51
C CYS A 250 -2.35 5.33 -3.06
N GLN A 251 -3.14 5.85 -2.14
CA GLN A 251 -4.51 6.26 -2.39
C GLN A 251 -4.65 7.74 -2.75
N TYR A 252 -3.53 8.46 -2.74
CA TYR A 252 -3.47 9.83 -3.24
C TYR A 252 -3.80 9.84 -4.75
N PRO A 253 -4.65 10.78 -5.23
CA PRO A 253 -5.12 10.80 -6.60
C PRO A 253 -4.01 10.65 -7.65
N GLY A 254 -4.15 9.64 -8.50
CA GLY A 254 -3.24 9.33 -9.59
C GLY A 254 -1.96 8.58 -9.19
N HIS A 255 -1.61 8.43 -7.91
CA HIS A 255 -0.34 7.81 -7.51
C HIS A 255 -0.31 6.31 -7.87
N ALA A 256 -1.35 5.56 -7.50
CA ALA A 256 -1.48 4.16 -7.92
C ALA A 256 -1.54 4.01 -9.45
N ALA A 257 -2.23 4.92 -10.15
CA ALA A 257 -2.30 4.92 -11.62
C ALA A 257 -0.93 5.15 -12.29
N LYS A 258 -0.03 5.89 -11.62
CA LYS A 258 1.37 6.12 -12.03
C LYS A 258 2.33 5.01 -11.58
N GLY A 259 1.88 4.01 -10.82
CA GLY A 259 2.68 2.86 -10.42
C GLY A 259 3.02 2.76 -8.93
N MET A 260 2.44 3.59 -8.05
CA MET A 260 2.68 3.51 -6.60
C MET A 260 1.82 2.43 -5.93
N TYR A 261 2.16 1.18 -6.22
CA TYR A 261 1.54 0.00 -5.62
C TYR A 261 2.47 -1.20 -5.70
N GLY A 262 2.27 -2.19 -4.84
CA GLY A 262 2.86 -3.52 -4.97
C GLY A 262 1.87 -4.62 -4.56
N LYS A 263 2.36 -5.86 -4.55
CA LYS A 263 1.55 -7.04 -4.21
C LYS A 263 1.84 -7.50 -2.80
N ILE A 264 0.81 -7.96 -2.09
CA ILE A 264 0.95 -8.73 -0.87
C ILE A 264 0.24 -10.09 -1.03
N ILE A 265 1.02 -11.16 -0.95
CA ILE A 265 0.58 -12.54 -1.08
C ILE A 265 0.48 -13.12 0.33
N ILE A 266 -0.72 -13.58 0.68
CA ILE A 266 -1.02 -14.18 1.97
C ILE A 266 -1.20 -15.69 1.76
N GLY A 267 -0.38 -16.51 2.40
CA GLY A 267 -0.31 -17.96 2.14
C GLY A 267 0.24 -18.77 3.29
#